data_AF-A0A431J4X5-F1
#
_entry.id   AF-A0A431J4X5-F1
#
_cell.length_a   1.000
_cell.length_b   1.000
_cell.length_c   1.000
_cell.angle_alpha   90.00
_cell.angle_beta   90.00
_cell.angle_gamma   90.00
#
_symmetry.space_group_name_H-M   'P 1'
#
loop_
_entity.id
_entity.type
_entity.pdbx_description
1 polymer ?
#
loop_
_entity_poly.entity_id
_entity_poly.type
_entity_poly.pdbx_seq_one_letter_code
_entity_poly.pdbx_strand_id
1 'polypeptide(L)'
;MSFFKKIFSSDKKEQAISEEAKQTLDKGLEKTKTSFFSKLTKAVAGKSKVDAEVLDNLEEILVSSDVGVNTTLKIIERIEERVSRDKYLGTDELNGI
;
A
#
# COMPACT_ATOMS: atom_id res chain seq x y z
N MET A 1 -40.95 14.27 17.87
CA MET A 1 -39.74 13.63 18.44
C MET A 1 -38.73 13.27 17.35
N SER A 2 -38.10 14.25 16.70
CA SER A 2 -37.17 13.97 15.59
C SER A 2 -35.88 14.80 15.62
N PHE A 3 -35.64 15.52 16.72
CA PHE A 3 -34.46 16.37 16.86
C PHE A 3 -33.29 15.62 17.50
N PHE A 4 -33.53 14.78 18.52
CA PHE A 4 -32.49 13.96 19.13
C PHE A 4 -31.97 12.84 18.22
N LYS A 5 -32.80 12.31 17.30
CA LYS A 5 -32.37 11.31 16.30
C LYS A 5 -31.37 11.90 15.29
N LYS A 6 -31.38 13.22 15.08
CA LYS A 6 -30.45 13.92 14.17
C LYS A 6 -29.13 14.29 14.85
N ILE A 7 -29.11 14.38 16.18
CA ILE A 7 -27.91 14.71 16.98
C ILE A 7 -27.17 13.44 17.43
N PHE A 8 -27.87 12.33 17.67
CA PHE A 8 -27.28 11.08 18.17
C PHE A 8 -27.13 9.96 17.12
N SER A 9 -27.33 10.23 15.83
CA SER A 9 -26.92 9.28 14.78
C SER A 9 -25.41 9.42 14.44
N SER A 10 -24.61 9.80 15.44
CA SER A 10 -23.19 10.15 15.34
C SER A 10 -22.22 8.97 15.41
N ASP A 11 -22.66 7.71 15.43
CA ASP A 11 -21.74 6.63 15.85
C ASP A 11 -21.26 5.63 14.81
N LYS A 12 -21.71 5.63 13.54
CA LYS A 12 -21.22 4.61 12.57
C LYS A 12 -21.19 5.06 11.11
N LYS A 13 -20.18 5.85 10.75
CA LYS A 13 -19.50 5.79 9.44
C LYS A 13 -18.33 6.78 9.44
N GLU A 14 -17.18 6.25 9.83
CA GLU A 14 -15.89 6.40 9.14
C GLU A 14 -15.75 7.68 8.31
N GLN A 15 -14.87 8.56 8.76
CA GLN A 15 -14.48 9.82 8.13
C GLN A 15 -14.14 9.58 6.66
N ALA A 16 -15.11 9.73 5.76
CA ALA A 16 -14.85 9.82 4.34
C ALA A 16 -14.04 11.10 4.14
N ILE A 17 -12.75 10.96 3.81
CA ILE A 17 -11.90 12.06 3.37
C ILE A 17 -12.69 12.80 2.27
N SER A 18 -12.94 14.11 2.44
CA SER A 18 -13.67 14.86 1.41
C SER A 18 -12.94 14.74 0.08
N GLU A 19 -13.67 14.77 -1.04
CA GLU A 19 -13.05 14.64 -2.36
C GLU A 19 -11.94 15.68 -2.58
N GLU A 20 -12.13 16.90 -2.06
CA GLU A 20 -11.13 17.97 -2.08
C GLU A 20 -9.87 17.64 -1.25
N ALA A 21 -10.05 17.07 -0.04
CA ALA A 21 -8.94 16.64 0.80
C ALA A 21 -8.18 15.46 0.18
N LYS A 22 -8.89 14.54 -0.47
CA LYS A 22 -8.30 13.40 -1.19
C LYS A 22 -7.45 13.88 -2.37
N GLN A 23 -7.98 14.79 -3.21
CA GLN A 23 -7.23 15.37 -4.32
C GLN A 23 -5.96 16.10 -3.84
N THR A 24 -6.06 16.82 -2.72
CA THR A 24 -4.93 17.53 -2.13
C THR A 24 -3.87 16.56 -1.61
N LEU A 25 -4.30 15.48 -0.94
CA LEU A 25 -3.43 14.42 -0.45
C LEU A 25 -2.74 13.68 -1.61
N ASP A 26 -3.49 13.28 -2.64
CA ASP A 26 -2.98 12.59 -3.82
C ASP A 26 -1.91 13.43 -4.53
N LYS A 27 -2.16 14.73 -4.69
CA LYS A 27 -1.20 15.68 -5.26
C LYS A 27 0.04 15.85 -4.37
N GLY A 28 -0.13 15.88 -3.06
CA GLY A 28 0.97 15.97 -2.10
C GLY A 28 1.88 14.74 -2.12
N LEU A 29 1.31 13.56 -2.34
CA LEU A 29 2.02 12.28 -2.37
C LEU A 29 2.50 11.86 -3.78
N GLU A 30 2.12 12.61 -4.82
CA GLU A 30 2.39 12.28 -6.23
C GLU A 30 3.86 11.95 -6.50
N LYS A 31 4.79 12.75 -5.93
CA LYS A 31 6.24 12.55 -6.10
C LYS A 31 6.72 11.27 -5.42
N THR A 32 6.31 11.04 -4.18
CA THR A 32 6.67 9.84 -3.42
C THR A 32 6.14 8.59 -4.11
N LYS A 33 4.88 8.64 -4.55
CA LYS A 33 4.24 7.57 -5.32
C LYS A 33 5.04 7.28 -6.59
N THR A 34 5.29 8.28 -7.42
CA THR A 34 6.03 8.11 -8.68
C THR A 34 7.43 7.54 -8.46
N SER A 35 8.16 8.04 -7.45
CA SER A 35 9.50 7.55 -7.11
C SER A 35 9.48 6.10 -6.66
N PHE A 36 8.58 5.74 -5.75
CA PHE A 36 8.42 4.39 -5.23
C PHE A 36 8.06 3.39 -6.33
N PHE A 37 7.02 3.68 -7.12
CA PHE A 37 6.60 2.82 -8.23
C PHE A 37 7.69 2.67 -9.29
N SER A 38 8.50 3.71 -9.55
CA SER A 38 9.63 3.62 -10.47
C SER A 38 10.71 2.66 -9.98
N LYS A 39 11.05 2.68 -8.68
CA LYS A 39 11.99 1.73 -8.08
C LYS A 39 11.44 0.31 -8.13
N LEU A 40 10.17 0.14 -7.74
CA LEU A 40 9.49 -1.16 -7.74
C LEU A 40 9.45 -1.78 -9.13
N THR A 41 9.02 -1.01 -10.14
CA THR A 41 8.94 -1.48 -11.54
C THR A 41 10.30 -1.98 -12.04
N LYS A 42 11.39 -1.31 -11.66
CA LYS A 42 12.76 -1.73 -12.03
C LYS A 42 13.17 -3.02 -11.33
N ALA A 43 12.88 -3.16 -10.04
CA ALA A 43 13.21 -4.35 -9.26
C ALA A 43 12.50 -5.62 -9.75
N VAL A 44 11.28 -5.47 -10.29
CA VAL A 44 10.48 -6.61 -10.77
C VAL A 44 10.56 -6.82 -12.29
N ALA A 45 11.33 -6.00 -13.00
CA ALA A 45 11.44 -6.06 -14.45
C ALA A 45 12.01 -7.42 -14.90
N GLY A 46 11.28 -8.10 -15.79
CA GLY A 46 11.67 -9.43 -16.29
C GLY A 46 11.37 -10.59 -15.34
N LYS A 47 10.78 -10.34 -14.17
CA LYS A 47 10.27 -11.35 -13.24
C LYS A 47 8.78 -11.54 -13.46
N SER A 48 8.33 -12.79 -13.60
CA SER A 48 6.91 -13.14 -13.84
C SER A 48 6.16 -13.55 -12.57
N LYS A 49 6.89 -13.81 -11.48
CA LYS A 49 6.35 -14.25 -10.19
C LYS A 49 7.05 -13.51 -9.07
N VAL A 50 6.33 -13.35 -7.96
CA VAL A 50 6.93 -12.91 -6.69
C VAL A 50 7.69 -14.08 -6.08
N ASP A 51 9.02 -14.03 -6.14
CA ASP A 51 9.95 -14.98 -5.54
C ASP A 51 10.80 -14.29 -4.45
N ALA A 52 11.71 -15.04 -3.82
CA ALA A 52 12.54 -14.52 -2.74
C ALA A 52 13.41 -13.31 -3.17
N GLU A 53 13.88 -13.30 -4.43
CA GLU A 53 14.68 -12.20 -4.96
C GLU A 53 13.84 -10.94 -5.15
N VAL A 54 12.59 -11.08 -5.59
CA VAL A 54 11.64 -9.96 -5.68
C VAL A 54 11.33 -9.38 -4.29
N LEU A 55 11.16 -10.23 -3.27
CA LEU A 55 10.86 -9.79 -1.92
C LEU A 55 12.04 -9.08 -1.25
N ASP A 56 13.26 -9.56 -1.45
CA ASP A 56 14.50 -8.92 -0.97
C ASP A 56 14.67 -7.52 -1.59
N ASN A 57 14.48 -7.40 -2.91
CA ASN A 57 14.50 -6.10 -3.58
C ASN A 57 13.39 -5.15 -3.08
N LEU A 58 12.19 -5.68 -2.79
CA LEU A 58 11.09 -4.89 -2.24
C LEU A 58 11.42 -4.40 -0.82
N GLU A 59 12.05 -5.23 0.00
CA GLU A 59 12.54 -4.84 1.33
C GLU A 59 13.50 -3.66 1.24
N GLU A 60 14.51 -3.73 0.37
CA GLU A 60 15.46 -2.63 0.16
C GLU A 60 14.76 -1.34 -0.26
N ILE A 61 13.79 -1.43 -1.19
CA ILE A 61 13.02 -0.27 -1.65
C ILE A 61 12.24 0.36 -0.50
N LEU A 62 11.56 -0.45 0.32
CA LEU A 62 10.76 0.02 1.45
C LEU A 62 11.65 0.70 2.51
N VAL A 63 12.79 0.08 2.86
CA VAL A 63 13.76 0.68 3.80
C VAL A 63 14.31 2.01 3.25
N SER A 64 14.65 2.06 1.96
CA SER A 64 15.16 3.29 1.31
C SER A 64 14.11 4.40 1.12
N SER A 65 12.85 4.11 1.42
CA SER A 65 11.70 5.01 1.24
C SER A 65 11.13 5.49 2.59
N ASP A 66 11.96 5.50 3.64
CA ASP A 66 11.64 5.98 4.98
C ASP A 66 10.51 5.24 5.70
N VAL A 67 10.21 3.99 5.31
CA VAL A 67 9.22 3.13 6.00
C VAL A 67 9.75 2.58 7.34
N GLY A 68 11.06 2.37 7.42
CA GLY A 68 11.76 1.85 8.60
C GLY A 68 11.71 0.33 8.72
N VAL A 69 12.79 -0.25 9.26
CA VAL A 69 13.07 -1.70 9.28
C VAL A 69 11.91 -2.52 9.88
N ASN A 70 11.43 -2.16 11.07
CA ASN A 70 10.38 -2.92 11.75
C ASN A 70 9.05 -2.95 10.98
N THR A 71 8.73 -1.87 10.28
CA THR A 71 7.50 -1.79 9.47
C THR A 71 7.68 -2.54 8.16
N THR A 72 8.85 -2.42 7.53
CA THR A 72 9.19 -3.17 6.33
C THR A 72 9.08 -4.67 6.56
N LEU A 73 9.69 -5.21 7.62
CA LEU A 73 9.61 -6.64 7.94
C LEU A 73 8.16 -7.14 8.01
N LYS A 74 7.28 -6.40 8.71
CA LYS A 74 5.86 -6.72 8.80
C LYS A 74 5.14 -6.67 7.45
N ILE A 75 5.53 -5.77 6.56
CA ILE A 75 4.96 -5.69 5.22
C ILE A 75 5.39 -6.91 4.40
N ILE A 76 6.68 -7.25 4.43
CA ILE A 76 7.23 -8.41 3.70
C ILE A 76 6.61 -9.71 4.19
N GLU A 77 6.54 -9.95 5.50
CA GLU A 77 5.88 -11.14 6.09
C GLU A 77 4.44 -11.31 5.58
N ARG A 78 3.67 -10.22 5.52
CA ARG A 78 2.28 -10.26 5.02
C ARG A 78 2.19 -10.57 3.53
N ILE A 79 3.17 -10.11 2.74
CA ILE A 79 3.25 -10.41 1.31
C ILE A 79 3.65 -11.88 1.12
N GLU A 80 4.62 -12.39 1.87
CA GLU A 80 5.01 -13.80 1.86
C GLU A 80 3.84 -14.72 2.21
N GLU A 81 3.10 -14.41 3.29
CA GLU A 81 1.90 -15.13 3.67
C GLU A 81 0.87 -15.12 2.53
N ARG A 82 0.67 -13.97 1.87
CA ARG A 82 -0.24 -13.85 0.72
C ARG A 82 0.23 -14.70 -0.46
N VAL A 83 1.50 -14.65 -0.83
CA VAL A 83 2.09 -15.45 -1.92
C VAL A 83 1.99 -16.95 -1.62
N SER A 84 2.18 -17.35 -0.35
CA SER A 84 2.06 -18.75 0.06
C SER A 84 0.63 -19.29 -0.07
N ARG A 85 -0.37 -18.45 0.23
CA ARG A 85 -1.79 -18.76 0.04
C ARG A 85 -2.17 -18.76 -1.44
N ASP A 86 -1.77 -17.71 -2.14
CA ASP A 86 -2.14 -17.42 -3.51
C ASP A 86 -0.97 -17.90 -4.40
N LYS A 87 -0.84 -19.23 -4.55
CA LYS A 87 0.28 -19.98 -5.18
C LYS A 87 0.90 -19.41 -6.46
N TYR A 88 0.23 -18.46 -7.12
CA TYR A 88 0.71 -17.71 -8.27
C TYR A 88 0.36 -16.23 -8.10
N LEU A 89 1.26 -15.48 -7.45
CA LEU A 89 1.19 -14.02 -7.41
C LEU A 89 2.08 -13.46 -8.51
N GLY A 90 1.48 -12.81 -9.50
CA GLY A 90 2.20 -12.09 -10.55
C GLY A 90 2.86 -10.83 -9.98
N THR A 91 4.02 -10.46 -10.50
CA THR A 91 4.72 -9.23 -10.10
C THR A 91 3.90 -7.96 -10.35
N ASP A 92 2.99 -7.99 -11.32
CA ASP A 92 2.04 -6.91 -11.58
C ASP A 92 1.08 -6.65 -10.42
N GLU A 93 0.80 -7.66 -9.58
CA GLU A 93 -0.08 -7.49 -8.42
C GLU A 93 0.57 -6.67 -7.30
N LEU A 94 1.90 -6.56 -7.27
CA LEU A 94 2.60 -5.69 -6.33
C LEU A 94 2.29 -4.20 -6.57
N ASN A 95 1.86 -3.83 -7.79
CA ASN A 95 1.49 -2.46 -8.10
C ASN A 95 0.11 -2.05 -7.51
N GLY A 96 -0.68 -3.02 -7.05
CA GLY A 96 -2.02 -2.82 -6.47
C GLY A 96 -2.07 -2.96 -4.95
N ILE A 97 -0.94 -3.19 -4.29
CA ILE A 97 -0.78 -3.25 -2.83
C ILE A 97 -0.40 -1.86 -2.31
#